data_AF-A0A7C5HAJ2-F1
#
_entry.id   AF-A0A7C5HAJ2-F1
#
_cell.length_a   1.000
_cell.length_b   1.000
_cell.length_c   1.000
_cell.angle_alpha   90.00
_cell.angle_beta   90.00
_cell.angle_gamma   90.00
#
_symmetry.space_group_name_H-M   'P 1'
#
loop_
_entity.id
_entity.type
_entity.pdbx_description
1 polymer ?
#
loop_
_entity_poly.entity_id
_entity_poly.type
_entity_poly.pdbx_seq_one_letter_code
_entity_poly.pdbx_strand_id
1 'polypeptide(L)'
;MSTRETAVAGQFYHASAEEIEGMLDHYNKILDEHIKDATILELKPRAVIVPHAGYVYSGFTANIALRLLGNSDVKRIVVIGPSHRVFLSGTSVSDFDNYRTPLGTFPVDRELVEELKRRFGLHFQPDAHQEHSTEVEMPLIKEYQSDVSVVELVYGQEQPADLAEVI
;
A
#
# COMPACT_ATOMS: atom_id res chain seq x y z
N MET A 1 10.74 -17.00 -9.07
CA MET A 1 9.62 -16.15 -8.61
C MET A 1 9.88 -14.74 -9.07
N SER A 2 8.88 -14.07 -9.64
CA SER A 2 8.96 -12.68 -10.09
C SER A 2 8.69 -11.72 -8.92
N THR A 3 9.29 -10.53 -8.95
CA THR A 3 9.18 -9.57 -7.86
C THR A 3 8.89 -8.18 -8.39
N ARG A 4 7.90 -7.51 -7.79
CA ARG A 4 7.66 -6.08 -7.91
C ARG A 4 8.74 -5.36 -7.09
N GLU A 5 9.77 -4.89 -7.76
CA GLU A 5 10.89 -4.13 -7.15
C GLU A 5 10.48 -2.69 -6.84
N THR A 6 11.11 -2.04 -5.87
CA THR A 6 10.84 -0.63 -5.52
C THR A 6 11.23 0.30 -6.67
N ALA A 7 10.36 1.22 -7.07
CA ALA A 7 10.58 2.17 -8.16
C ALA A 7 10.88 3.60 -7.66
N VAL A 8 10.60 3.91 -6.39
CA VAL A 8 10.75 5.26 -5.82
C VAL A 8 11.46 5.32 -4.45
N ALA A 9 12.01 4.20 -3.98
CA ALA A 9 12.91 4.19 -2.82
C ALA A 9 14.12 5.13 -3.07
N GLY A 10 14.44 5.96 -2.08
CA GLY A 10 15.45 7.02 -2.19
C GLY A 10 14.97 8.31 -2.87
N GLN A 11 13.71 8.37 -3.32
CA GLN A 11 13.11 9.55 -3.94
C GLN A 11 11.87 10.03 -3.18
N PHE A 12 10.89 9.15 -2.97
CA PHE A 12 9.66 9.46 -2.23
C PHE A 12 9.77 9.12 -0.74
N TYR A 13 10.61 8.15 -0.41
CA TYR A 13 10.91 7.71 0.95
C TYR A 13 12.37 7.25 1.03
N HIS A 14 12.90 7.08 2.24
CA HIS A 14 14.29 6.64 2.44
C HIS A 14 14.52 5.25 1.85
N ALA A 15 15.70 4.98 1.29
CA ALA A 15 16.02 3.65 0.79
C ALA A 15 16.47 2.69 1.92
N SER A 16 16.88 3.23 3.07
CA SER A 16 17.33 2.46 4.24
C SER A 16 16.15 2.06 5.11
N ALA A 17 16.13 0.79 5.55
CA ALA A 17 15.18 0.31 6.55
C ALA A 17 15.29 1.10 7.87
N GLU A 18 16.51 1.30 8.36
CA GLU A 18 16.79 2.00 9.61
C GLU A 18 16.29 3.45 9.60
N GLU A 19 16.42 4.15 8.46
CA GLU A 19 15.91 5.52 8.32
C GLU A 19 14.38 5.57 8.29
N ILE A 20 13.72 4.56 7.69
CA ILE A 20 12.27 4.45 7.70
C ILE A 20 11.79 4.15 9.12
N GLU A 21 12.32 3.12 9.78
CA GLU A 21 11.96 2.71 11.14
C GLU A 21 12.12 3.89 12.12
N GLY A 22 13.28 4.56 12.11
CA GLY A 22 13.51 5.72 12.97
C GLY A 22 12.55 6.90 12.71
N MET A 23 12.11 7.09 11.47
CA MET A 23 11.09 8.09 11.12
C MET A 23 9.71 7.68 11.64
N LEU A 24 9.31 6.42 11.50
CA LEU A 24 8.02 5.91 11.99
C LEU A 24 7.96 5.93 13.52
N ASP A 25 9.05 5.58 14.21
CA ASP A 25 9.19 5.72 15.66
C ASP A 25 8.99 7.17 16.11
N HIS A 26 9.59 8.12 15.39
CA HIS A 26 9.40 9.54 15.67
C HIS A 26 7.94 9.98 15.50
N TYR A 27 7.28 9.54 14.43
CA TYR A 27 5.86 9.81 14.20
C TYR A 27 4.97 9.21 15.29
N ASN A 28 5.23 7.98 15.70
CA ASN A 28 4.48 7.30 16.74
C ASN A 28 4.64 7.98 18.09
N LYS A 29 5.86 8.41 18.43
CA LYS A 29 6.11 9.21 19.63
C LYS A 29 5.30 10.50 19.65
N ILE A 30 5.28 11.25 18.54
CA ILE A 30 4.46 12.48 18.45
C ILE A 30 2.99 12.16 18.68
N LEU A 31 2.47 11.09 18.05
CA LEU A 31 1.07 10.69 18.19
C LEU A 31 0.74 10.30 19.63
N ASP A 32 1.56 9.47 20.27
CA ASP A 32 1.33 9.01 21.64
C ASP A 32 1.38 10.15 22.66
N GLU A 33 2.25 11.15 22.43
CA GLU A 33 2.37 12.32 23.31
C GLU A 33 1.20 13.32 23.15
N HIS A 34 0.59 13.41 21.97
CA HIS A 34 -0.35 14.50 21.64
C HIS A 34 -1.79 14.03 21.39
N ILE A 35 -2.04 12.72 21.32
CA ILE A 35 -3.40 12.21 21.13
C ILE A 35 -4.26 12.51 22.36
N LYS A 36 -5.38 13.19 22.13
CA LYS A 36 -6.29 13.60 23.23
C LYS A 36 -7.19 12.46 23.68
N ASP A 37 -7.59 11.62 22.73
CA ASP A 37 -8.45 10.47 22.96
C ASP A 37 -7.74 9.22 22.47
N ALA A 38 -7.12 8.49 23.40
CA ALA A 38 -6.37 7.28 23.11
C ALA A 38 -7.26 6.16 22.54
N THR A 39 -8.58 6.19 22.75
CA THR A 39 -9.49 5.16 22.21
C THR A 39 -9.53 5.13 20.69
N ILE A 40 -9.16 6.24 20.03
CA ILE A 40 -8.96 6.28 18.57
C ILE A 40 -7.90 5.25 18.14
N LEU A 41 -6.83 5.06 18.93
CA LEU A 41 -5.77 4.09 18.63
C LEU A 41 -6.20 2.64 18.80
N GLU A 42 -7.41 2.37 19.31
CA GLU A 42 -7.96 1.02 19.45
C GLU A 42 -8.89 0.65 18.28
N LEU A 43 -9.15 1.58 17.35
CA LEU A 43 -9.96 1.33 16.17
C LEU A 43 -9.36 0.24 15.30
N LYS A 44 -10.24 -0.60 14.73
CA LYS A 44 -9.90 -1.72 13.85
C LYS A 44 -10.55 -1.53 12.47
N PRO A 45 -10.05 -0.59 11.66
CA PRO A 45 -10.65 -0.27 10.38
C PRO A 45 -10.51 -1.43 9.38
N ARG A 46 -11.51 -1.58 8.51
CA ARG A 46 -11.45 -2.51 7.37
C ARG A 46 -10.88 -1.88 6.10
N ALA A 47 -10.86 -0.55 6.04
CA ALA A 47 -10.31 0.24 4.96
C ALA A 47 -9.81 1.57 5.52
N VAL A 48 -8.77 2.11 4.89
CA VAL A 48 -8.23 3.45 5.16
C VAL A 48 -7.95 4.15 3.85
N ILE A 49 -8.00 5.48 3.87
CA ILE A 49 -7.60 6.31 2.73
C ILE A 49 -6.41 7.14 3.19
N VAL A 50 -5.33 7.10 2.41
CA VAL A 50 -4.06 7.73 2.75
C VAL A 50 -3.50 8.56 1.60
N PRO A 51 -2.75 9.63 1.90
CA PRO A 51 -2.06 10.44 0.89
C PRO A 51 -0.73 9.80 0.46
N HIS A 52 -0.49 9.73 -0.85
CA HIS A 52 0.68 9.06 -1.43
C HIS A 52 1.78 10.01 -1.93
N ALA A 53 1.97 11.17 -1.29
CA ALA A 53 3.12 12.03 -1.58
C ALA A 53 4.42 11.43 -1.01
N GLY A 54 5.55 12.11 -1.20
CA GLY A 54 6.78 11.75 -0.49
C GLY A 54 6.62 11.86 1.03
N TYR A 55 7.32 11.03 1.81
CA TYR A 55 7.15 10.90 3.26
C TYR A 55 7.34 12.20 4.02
N VAL A 56 8.21 13.09 3.54
CA VAL A 56 8.41 14.43 4.11
C VAL A 56 7.10 15.24 4.14
N TYR A 57 6.16 14.96 3.25
CA TYR A 57 4.89 15.66 3.13
C TYR A 57 3.71 14.85 3.69
N SER A 58 3.59 13.57 3.31
CA SER A 58 2.42 12.74 3.63
C SER A 58 2.69 11.66 4.67
N GLY A 59 3.95 11.32 4.95
CA GLY A 59 4.33 10.14 5.73
C GLY A 59 3.69 10.12 7.12
N PHE A 60 3.68 11.26 7.81
CA PHE A 60 3.04 11.36 9.13
C PHE A 60 1.52 11.10 9.06
N THR A 61 0.82 11.64 8.07
CA THR A 61 -0.62 11.45 7.91
C THR A 61 -0.97 10.01 7.53
N ALA A 62 -0.22 9.41 6.59
CA ALA A 62 -0.39 8.01 6.22
C ALA A 62 -0.10 7.08 7.42
N ASN A 63 0.93 7.39 8.21
CA ASN A 63 1.31 6.64 9.41
C ASN A 63 0.17 6.51 10.41
N ILE A 64 -0.59 7.58 10.64
CA ILE A 64 -1.75 7.54 11.55
C ILE A 64 -2.73 6.45 11.11
N ALA A 65 -3.15 6.47 9.85
CA ALA A 65 -4.17 5.57 9.35
C ALA A 65 -3.66 4.12 9.27
N LEU A 66 -2.41 3.91 8.84
CA LEU A 66 -1.81 2.58 8.72
C LEU A 66 -1.48 1.97 10.08
N ARG A 67 -1.13 2.77 11.08
CA ARG A 67 -1.02 2.31 12.48
C ARG A 67 -2.36 1.79 13.00
N LEU A 68 -3.46 2.50 12.73
CA LEU A 68 -4.80 2.03 13.08
C LEU A 68 -5.15 0.73 12.36
N LEU A 69 -4.80 0.63 11.07
CA LEU A 69 -4.97 -0.60 10.30
C LEU A 69 -4.20 -1.78 10.92
N GLY A 70 -3.05 -1.53 11.58
CA GLY A 70 -2.29 -2.52 12.35
C GLY A 70 -3.08 -3.23 13.45
N ASN A 71 -4.15 -2.62 13.97
CA ASN A 71 -5.00 -3.25 14.99
C ASN A 71 -5.99 -4.28 14.42
N SER A 72 -6.13 -4.31 13.09
CA SER A 72 -7.05 -5.21 12.40
C SER A 72 -6.38 -6.57 12.17
N ASP A 73 -7.06 -7.64 12.58
CA ASP A 73 -6.63 -9.00 12.28
C ASP A 73 -7.00 -9.34 10.83
N VAL A 74 -6.03 -9.19 9.93
CA VAL A 74 -6.17 -9.42 8.49
C VAL A 74 -5.09 -10.35 8.00
N LYS A 75 -5.41 -11.14 6.97
CA LYS A 75 -4.45 -12.03 6.29
C LYS A 75 -3.94 -11.45 4.97
N ARG A 76 -4.61 -10.40 4.49
CA ARG A 76 -4.44 -9.83 3.17
C ARG A 76 -4.77 -8.35 3.16
N ILE A 77 -3.97 -7.57 2.44
CA ILE A 77 -4.20 -6.15 2.19
C ILE A 77 -4.25 -5.92 0.68
N VAL A 78 -5.29 -5.22 0.23
CA VAL A 78 -5.38 -4.75 -1.16
C VAL A 78 -5.03 -3.27 -1.16
N VAL A 79 -4.04 -2.88 -1.96
CA VAL A 79 -3.58 -1.50 -2.11
C VAL A 79 -4.00 -1.01 -3.49
N ILE A 80 -4.73 0.10 -3.52
CA ILE A 80 -5.37 0.61 -4.74
C ILE A 80 -4.92 2.04 -4.95
N GLY A 81 -4.37 2.34 -6.14
CA GLY A 81 -3.87 3.68 -6.45
C GLY A 81 -4.01 4.04 -7.92
N PRO A 82 -4.05 5.35 -8.25
CA PRO A 82 -4.08 5.81 -9.64
C PRO A 82 -2.73 5.66 -10.33
N SER A 83 -2.74 5.41 -11.64
CA SER A 83 -1.59 5.50 -12.52
C SER A 83 -1.23 6.97 -12.80
N HIS A 84 0.03 7.33 -12.55
CA HIS A 84 0.62 8.63 -12.86
C HIS A 84 1.69 8.54 -13.95
N ARG A 85 2.26 7.35 -14.17
CA ARG A 85 3.41 7.18 -15.07
C ARG A 85 3.05 6.78 -16.48
N VAL A 86 2.06 5.91 -16.62
CA VAL A 86 1.68 5.32 -17.91
C VAL A 86 0.20 5.52 -18.15
N PHE A 87 -0.17 5.66 -19.42
CA PHE A 87 -1.57 5.55 -19.79
C PHE A 87 -2.04 4.11 -19.53
N LEU A 88 -3.13 3.98 -18.79
CA LEU A 88 -3.75 2.71 -18.46
C LEU A 88 -5.25 2.83 -18.73
N SER A 89 -5.80 1.90 -19.51
CA SER A 89 -7.24 1.78 -19.74
C SER A 89 -7.80 0.80 -18.72
N GLY A 90 -8.70 1.25 -17.85
CA GLY A 90 -9.26 0.46 -16.77
C GLY A 90 -8.28 0.22 -15.62
N THR A 91 -8.37 -0.97 -15.01
CA THR A 91 -7.60 -1.36 -13.82
C THR A 91 -6.66 -2.54 -14.10
N SER A 92 -5.39 -2.38 -13.73
CA SER A 92 -4.35 -3.41 -13.77
C SER A 92 -4.17 -4.03 -12.38
N VAL A 93 -4.13 -5.35 -12.32
CA VAL A 93 -3.79 -6.11 -11.11
C VAL A 93 -2.37 -6.67 -11.22
N SER A 94 -1.58 -6.46 -10.17
CA SER A 94 -0.18 -6.87 -10.13
C SER A 94 -0.07 -8.39 -10.15
N ASP A 95 0.66 -8.92 -11.14
CA ASP A 95 0.79 -10.37 -11.39
C ASP A 95 2.20 -10.89 -11.05
N PHE A 96 2.88 -10.23 -10.12
CA PHE A 96 4.15 -10.72 -9.55
C PHE A 96 3.92 -11.79 -8.47
N ASP A 97 4.97 -12.52 -8.09
CA ASP A 97 4.93 -13.45 -6.94
C ASP A 97 5.18 -12.74 -5.61
N ASN A 98 5.98 -11.67 -5.64
CA ASN A 98 6.41 -10.94 -4.44
C ASN A 98 6.39 -9.43 -4.67
N TYR A 99 6.29 -8.68 -3.57
CA TYR A 99 6.44 -7.23 -3.56
C TYR A 99 7.56 -6.83 -2.59
N ARG A 100 8.62 -6.18 -3.10
CA ARG A 100 9.76 -5.76 -2.28
C ARG A 100 9.50 -4.39 -1.65
N THR A 101 9.85 -4.26 -0.38
CA THR A 101 10.04 -2.99 0.32
C THR A 101 11.42 -2.98 1.01
N PRO A 102 11.93 -1.83 1.46
CA PRO A 102 13.14 -1.79 2.28
C PRO A 102 13.01 -2.53 3.61
N LEU A 103 11.79 -2.63 4.17
CA LEU A 103 11.50 -3.31 5.44
C LEU A 103 11.23 -4.82 5.27
N GLY A 104 11.32 -5.33 4.05
CA GLY A 104 11.16 -6.74 3.75
C GLY A 104 10.25 -6.98 2.55
N THR A 105 9.99 -8.26 2.27
CA THR A 105 9.18 -8.67 1.12
C THR A 105 7.81 -9.14 1.57
N PHE A 106 6.78 -8.81 0.81
CA PHE A 106 5.46 -9.41 0.93
C PHE A 106 5.27 -10.51 -0.12
N PRO A 107 4.62 -11.63 0.24
CA PRO A 107 4.04 -12.52 -0.75
C PRO A 107 2.83 -11.84 -1.41
N VAL A 108 2.71 -11.94 -2.73
CA VAL A 108 1.48 -11.54 -3.42
C VAL A 108 0.45 -12.65 -3.31
N ASP A 109 -0.81 -12.30 -3.03
CA ASP A 109 -1.89 -13.29 -3.00
C ASP A 109 -2.32 -13.71 -4.41
N ARG A 110 -1.64 -14.73 -4.93
CA ARG A 110 -1.85 -15.27 -6.28
C ARG A 110 -3.26 -15.80 -6.50
N GLU A 111 -3.88 -16.37 -5.47
CA GLU A 111 -5.24 -16.91 -5.58
C GLU A 111 -6.25 -15.78 -5.79
N LEU A 112 -6.14 -14.71 -5.00
CA LEU A 112 -7.00 -13.54 -5.17
C LEU A 112 -6.73 -12.83 -6.51
N VAL A 113 -5.46 -12.65 -6.91
CA VAL A 113 -5.13 -12.05 -8.21
C VAL A 113 -5.84 -12.79 -9.35
N GLU A 114 -5.76 -14.12 -9.37
CA GLU A 114 -6.41 -14.93 -10.39
C GLU A 114 -7.95 -14.89 -10.30
N GLU A 115 -8.52 -14.80 -9.09
CA GLU A 115 -9.96 -14.56 -8.92
C GLU A 115 -10.39 -13.23 -9.51
N LEU A 116 -9.68 -12.14 -9.21
CA LEU A 116 -10.01 -10.80 -9.69
C LEU A 116 -9.92 -10.71 -11.23
N LYS A 117 -8.87 -11.31 -11.82
CA LYS A 117 -8.72 -11.40 -13.29
C LYS A 117 -9.90 -12.13 -13.93
N ARG A 118 -10.31 -13.27 -13.37
CA ARG A 118 -11.44 -14.06 -13.91
C ARG A 118 -12.78 -13.37 -13.74
N ARG A 119 -13.03 -12.78 -12.57
CA ARG A 119 -14.35 -12.25 -12.21
C ARG A 119 -14.63 -10.89 -12.84
N PHE A 120 -13.62 -10.03 -12.91
CA PHE A 120 -13.77 -8.63 -13.33
C PHE A 120 -13.02 -8.32 -14.63
N GLY A 121 -12.37 -9.31 -15.25
CA GLY A 121 -11.62 -9.12 -16.49
C GLY A 121 -10.38 -8.23 -16.32
N LEU A 122 -9.85 -8.12 -15.10
CA LEU A 122 -8.61 -7.36 -14.86
C LEU A 122 -7.45 -7.97 -15.64
N HIS A 123 -6.55 -7.12 -16.09
CA HIS A 123 -5.34 -7.52 -16.81
C HIS A 123 -4.10 -7.13 -16.02
N PHE A 124 -2.94 -7.59 -16.45
CA PHE A 124 -1.65 -7.19 -15.89
C PHE A 124 -0.87 -6.40 -16.93
N GLN A 125 -0.64 -5.13 -16.63
CA GLN A 125 0.20 -4.23 -17.41
C GLN A 125 1.47 -3.89 -16.60
N PRO A 126 2.61 -4.59 -16.82
CA PRO A 126 3.77 -4.53 -15.93
C PRO A 126 4.35 -3.13 -15.67
N ASP A 127 4.33 -2.26 -16.67
CA ASP A 127 4.81 -0.88 -16.61
C ASP A 127 3.92 0.03 -15.72
N ALA A 128 2.63 -0.31 -15.57
CA ALA A 128 1.74 0.38 -14.63
C ALA A 128 2.11 0.11 -13.17
N HIS A 129 2.83 -0.99 -12.88
CA HIS A 129 3.23 -1.36 -11.53
C HIS A 129 4.60 -0.77 -11.11
N GLN A 130 5.14 0.17 -11.89
CA GLN A 130 6.18 1.11 -11.43
C GLN A 130 5.56 2.37 -10.77
N GLU A 131 4.28 2.29 -10.40
CA GLU A 131 3.51 3.37 -9.81
C GLU A 131 3.92 3.65 -8.36
N HIS A 132 3.96 4.93 -8.01
CA HIS A 132 4.33 5.38 -6.67
C HIS A 132 3.12 5.46 -5.74
N SER A 133 1.91 5.71 -6.27
CA SER A 133 0.70 5.94 -5.48
C SER A 133 0.33 4.76 -4.57
N THR A 134 0.68 3.54 -4.99
CA THR A 134 0.58 2.31 -4.19
C THR A 134 1.87 2.03 -3.42
N GLU A 135 3.04 2.26 -4.03
CA GLU A 135 4.34 1.88 -3.46
C GLU A 135 4.68 2.59 -2.16
N VAL A 136 4.42 3.90 -2.08
CA VAL A 136 4.83 4.69 -0.91
C VAL A 136 4.13 4.19 0.36
N GLU A 137 2.98 3.52 0.26
CA GLU A 137 2.29 2.98 1.42
C GLU A 137 2.87 1.64 1.88
N MET A 138 3.56 0.91 1.01
CA MET A 138 4.00 -0.47 1.28
C MET A 138 5.01 -0.61 2.43
N PRO A 139 6.02 0.27 2.60
CA PRO A 139 6.86 0.22 3.79
C PRO A 139 6.07 0.43 5.08
N LEU A 140 5.16 1.42 5.15
CA LEU A 140 4.33 1.63 6.33
C LEU A 140 3.40 0.42 6.59
N ILE A 141 2.83 -0.17 5.54
CA ILE A 141 2.05 -1.41 5.68
C ILE A 141 2.94 -2.53 6.27
N LYS A 142 4.21 -2.63 5.84
CA LYS A 142 5.12 -3.69 6.32
C LYS A 142 5.45 -3.53 7.79
N GLU A 143 5.58 -2.30 8.26
CA GLU A 143 5.78 -1.97 9.68
C GLU A 143 4.62 -2.47 10.54
N TYR A 144 3.38 -2.15 10.15
CA TYR A 144 2.21 -2.41 11.00
C TYR A 144 1.54 -3.77 10.77
N GLN A 145 1.78 -4.41 9.62
CA GLN A 145 1.13 -5.65 9.18
C GLN A 145 2.16 -6.55 8.48
N SER A 146 3.13 -7.09 9.24
CA SER A 146 4.29 -7.79 8.68
C SER A 146 4.00 -9.17 8.11
N ASP A 147 2.98 -9.88 8.64
CA ASP A 147 2.60 -11.26 8.31
C ASP A 147 1.34 -11.37 7.44
N VAL A 148 1.25 -10.54 6.40
CA VAL A 148 0.13 -10.51 5.45
C VAL A 148 0.60 -10.75 4.02
N SER A 149 -0.33 -11.19 3.18
CA SER A 149 -0.18 -11.12 1.72
C SER A 149 -0.72 -9.81 1.17
N VAL A 150 -0.25 -9.40 -0.01
CA VAL A 150 -0.71 -8.15 -0.64
C VAL A 150 -1.25 -8.39 -2.06
N VAL A 151 -2.14 -7.50 -2.50
CA VAL A 151 -2.53 -7.36 -3.90
C VAL A 151 -2.50 -5.88 -4.25
N GLU A 152 -1.80 -5.52 -5.32
CA GLU A 152 -1.73 -4.14 -5.82
C GLU A 152 -2.64 -4.00 -7.03
N LEU A 153 -3.52 -3.00 -6.98
CA LEU A 153 -4.36 -2.57 -8.09
C LEU A 153 -3.96 -1.14 -8.48
N VAL A 154 -3.67 -0.95 -9.76
CA VAL A 154 -3.41 0.37 -10.33
C VAL A 154 -4.54 0.66 -11.32
N TYR A 155 -5.23 1.78 -11.16
CA TYR A 155 -6.30 2.19 -12.07
C TYR A 155 -5.89 3.43 -12.88
N GLY A 156 -6.32 3.50 -14.14
CA GLY A 156 -6.08 4.64 -15.02
C GLY A 156 -7.39 5.31 -15.43
N GLN A 157 -7.66 5.33 -16.72
CA GLN A 157 -8.95 5.74 -17.27
C GLN A 157 -9.99 4.64 -16.95
N GLU A 158 -10.65 4.79 -15.82
CA GLU A 158 -11.62 3.82 -15.27
C GLU A 158 -12.89 4.53 -14.81
N GLN A 159 -14.05 3.87 -14.93
CA GLN A 159 -15.28 4.40 -14.33
C GLN A 159 -15.34 4.04 -12.86
N PRO A 160 -15.67 4.97 -11.95
CA PRO A 160 -15.77 4.67 -10.52
C PRO A 160 -16.73 3.51 -10.19
N ALA A 161 -17.79 3.34 -10.99
CA ALA A 161 -18.74 2.25 -10.83
C ALA A 161 -18.10 0.87 -11.09
N ASP A 162 -17.26 0.77 -12.12
CA ASP A 162 -16.60 -0.49 -12.50
C ASP A 162 -15.54 -0.86 -11.44
N LEU A 163 -14.73 0.12 -10.98
CA LEU A 163 -13.77 -0.10 -9.90
C LEU A 163 -14.45 -0.47 -8.58
N ALA A 164 -15.62 0.10 -8.28
CA ALA A 164 -16.35 -0.21 -7.06
C ALA A 164 -16.85 -1.66 -6.99
N GLU A 165 -17.00 -2.37 -8.12
CA GLU A 165 -17.34 -3.79 -8.11
C GLU A 165 -16.16 -4.69 -7.69
N VAL A 166 -14.93 -4.18 -7.84
CA VAL A 166 -13.68 -4.89 -7.51
C VAL A 166 -13.34 -4.79 -6.02
N ILE A 167 -13.77 -3.71 -5.35
CA ILE A 167 -13.44 -3.33 -3.96
C ILE A 167 -14.47 -3.89 -2.98
#